data_AF-Q2LEQ6-F1
#
_entry.id   AF-Q2LEQ6-F1
#
_cell.length_a   1.000
_cell.length_b   1.000
_cell.length_c   1.000
_cell.angle_alpha   90.00
_cell.angle_beta   90.00
_cell.angle_gamma   90.00
#
_symmetry.space_group_name_H-M   'P 1'
#
loop_
_entity.id
_entity.type
_entity.pdbx_description
1 polymer ?
#
loop_
_entity_poly.entity_id
_entity_poly.type
_entity_poly.pdbx_seq_one_letter_code
_entity_poly.pdbx_strand_id
1 'polypeptide(L)'
;MRTIRRDGWTAADYDSEQILHQLGHRDAAARVTRARRPRPLRRAWRTLRARLHRPAATATPAAGIDWDAARAAADAVNRGDVDEADRIVQATADPRGTAFAAFRFVGVK
;
A
#
# COMPACT_ATOMS: atom_id res chain seq x y z
N MET A 1 21.74 -34.79 38.71
CA MET A 1 20.93 -34.50 37.50
C MET A 1 21.13 -33.04 37.13
N ARG A 2 22.07 -32.72 36.22
CA ARG A 2 22.41 -31.33 35.85
C ARG A 2 21.50 -30.90 34.68
N THR A 3 20.45 -30.13 34.94
CA THR A 3 19.69 -29.45 33.90
C THR A 3 20.54 -28.30 33.36
N ILE A 4 21.16 -28.50 32.20
CA ILE A 4 21.78 -27.42 31.44
C ILE A 4 20.62 -26.50 31.02
N ARG A 5 20.37 -25.41 31.76
CA ARG A 5 19.48 -24.35 31.29
C ARG A 5 20.08 -23.85 29.97
N ARG A 6 19.29 -23.92 28.89
CA ARG A 6 19.68 -23.34 27.60
C ARG A 6 19.49 -21.84 27.75
N ASP A 7 20.59 -21.13 27.97
CA ASP A 7 20.57 -19.69 28.25
C ASP A 7 19.73 -18.93 27.21
N GLY A 8 18.79 -18.13 27.71
CA GLY A 8 17.91 -17.29 26.90
C GLY A 8 16.56 -17.89 26.51
N TRP A 9 16.19 -19.10 26.94
CA TRP A 9 14.82 -19.61 26.80
C TRP A 9 13.90 -19.05 27.89
N THR A 10 12.68 -18.65 27.50
CA THR A 10 11.63 -18.20 28.41
C THR A 10 10.80 -19.38 28.91
N ALA A 11 9.99 -19.20 29.97
CA ALA A 11 9.08 -20.24 30.46
C ALA A 11 8.17 -20.80 29.34
N ALA A 12 7.66 -19.92 28.48
CA ALA A 12 6.83 -20.29 27.33
C ALA A 12 7.57 -21.17 26.30
N ASP A 13 8.89 -21.01 26.16
CA ASP A 13 9.71 -21.84 25.27
C ASP A 13 9.81 -23.28 25.80
N TYR A 14 9.90 -23.45 27.13
CA TYR A 14 9.88 -24.74 27.79
C TYR A 14 8.51 -25.42 27.72
N ASP A 15 7.43 -24.67 27.92
CA ASP A 15 6.06 -25.19 27.78
C ASP A 15 5.81 -25.68 26.34
N SER A 16 6.28 -24.90 25.35
CA SER A 16 6.19 -25.27 23.94
C SER A 16 7.03 -26.52 23.60
N GLU A 17 8.22 -26.67 24.20
CA GLU A 17 9.05 -27.87 24.07
C GLU A 17 8.34 -29.11 24.65
N GLN A 18 7.71 -28.98 25.83
CA GLN A 18 6.97 -30.08 26.46
C GLN A 18 5.78 -30.53 25.62
N ILE A 19 4.99 -29.60 25.10
CA ILE A 19 3.85 -29.93 24.22
C ILE A 19 4.35 -30.67 22.96
N LEU A 20 5.45 -30.21 22.36
CA LEU A 20 6.02 -30.88 21.18
C LEU A 20 6.53 -32.29 21.49
N HIS A 21 7.09 -32.51 22.68
CA HIS A 21 7.47 -33.85 23.14
C HIS A 21 6.26 -34.76 23.34
N GLN A 22 5.17 -34.25 23.93
CA GLN A 22 3.92 -35.00 24.08
C GLN A 22 3.31 -35.39 22.72
N LEU A 23 3.49 -34.55 21.71
CA LEU A 23 3.11 -34.82 20.32
C LEU A 23 4.08 -35.74 19.57
N GLY A 24 5.09 -36.31 20.25
CA GLY A 24 6.02 -37.27 19.68
C GLY A 24 7.15 -36.66 18.84
N HIS A 25 7.31 -35.34 18.84
CA HIS A 25 8.39 -34.68 18.11
C HIS A 25 9.73 -34.82 18.85
N ARG A 26 10.58 -35.73 18.36
CA ARG A 26 11.95 -35.93 18.87
C ARG A 26 12.85 -34.71 18.68
N ASP A 27 12.47 -33.78 17.79
CA ASP A 27 13.19 -32.55 17.46
C ASP A 27 12.58 -31.28 18.10
N ALA A 28 11.76 -31.43 19.15
CA ALA A 28 11.04 -30.35 19.84
C ALA A 28 11.91 -29.10 20.10
N ALA A 29 13.11 -29.29 20.66
CA ALA A 29 14.03 -28.21 20.97
C ALA A 29 14.50 -27.41 19.74
N ALA A 30 14.75 -28.10 18.63
CA ALA A 30 15.20 -27.48 17.39
C ALA A 30 14.06 -26.66 16.75
N ARG A 31 12.82 -27.12 16.90
CA ARG A 31 11.63 -26.43 16.40
C ARG A 31 11.35 -25.14 17.17
N VAL A 32 11.42 -25.19 18.51
CA VAL A 32 11.33 -23.98 19.36
C VAL A 32 12.43 -22.99 19.00
N THR A 33 13.68 -23.44 18.91
CA THR A 33 14.82 -22.58 18.53
C THR A 33 14.65 -21.96 17.12
N ARG A 34 14.13 -22.71 16.15
CA ARG A 34 13.84 -22.20 14.79
C ARG A 34 12.68 -21.20 14.78
N ALA A 35 11.69 -21.38 15.64
CA ALA A 35 10.58 -20.45 15.81
C ALA A 35 11.03 -19.14 16.45
N ARG A 36 11.96 -19.22 17.42
CA ARG A 36 12.60 -18.07 18.07
C ARG A 36 13.50 -17.26 17.14
N ARG A 37 14.04 -17.86 16.07
CA ARG A 37 14.87 -17.11 15.10
C ARG A 37 14.00 -15.99 14.49
N PRO A 38 14.35 -14.71 14.73
CA PRO A 38 13.63 -13.62 14.09
C PRO A 38 13.74 -13.85 12.58
N ARG A 39 12.61 -13.72 11.87
CA ARG A 39 12.52 -13.84 10.41
C ARG A 39 12.39 -12.45 9.76
N PRO A 40 13.28 -11.48 10.04
CA PRO A 40 13.15 -10.13 9.49
C PRO A 40 13.20 -10.17 7.97
N LEU A 41 14.09 -10.98 7.40
CA LEU A 41 14.24 -11.16 5.96
C LEU A 41 12.98 -11.73 5.30
N ARG A 42 12.29 -12.67 5.97
CA ARG A 42 11.07 -13.28 5.42
C ARG A 42 9.87 -12.32 5.47
N ARG A 43 9.79 -11.43 6.46
CA ARG A 43 8.78 -10.36 6.50
C ARG A 43 9.09 -9.28 5.45
N ALA A 44 10.32 -8.80 5.40
CA ALA A 44 10.78 -7.81 4.43
C ALA A 44 10.58 -8.29 2.97
N TRP A 45 10.90 -9.56 2.71
CA TRP A 45 10.67 -10.19 1.40
C TRP A 45 9.18 -10.30 1.06
N ARG A 46 8.32 -10.64 2.03
CA ARG A 46 6.86 -10.69 1.81
C ARG A 46 6.28 -9.31 1.51
N THR A 47 6.72 -8.28 2.24
CA THR A 47 6.31 -6.90 1.99
C THR A 47 6.80 -6.38 0.65
N LEU A 48 8.04 -6.71 0.26
CA LEU A 48 8.59 -6.34 -1.04
C LEU A 48 7.83 -7.04 -2.17
N ARG A 49 7.61 -8.35 -2.06
CA ARG A 49 6.86 -9.14 -3.05
C ARG A 49 5.41 -8.66 -3.19
N ALA A 50 4.75 -8.29 -2.09
CA ALA A 50 3.40 -7.73 -2.12
C ALA A 50 3.33 -6.36 -2.80
N ARG A 51 4.41 -5.55 -2.74
CA ARG A 51 4.49 -4.28 -3.48
C ARG A 51 4.77 -4.49 -4.96
N LEU A 52 5.69 -5.39 -5.30
CA LEU A 52 6.09 -5.68 -6.68
C LEU A 52 5.02 -6.43 -7.48
N HIS A 53 4.26 -7.30 -6.82
CA HIS A 53 3.21 -8.10 -7.45
C HIS A 53 1.80 -7.67 -7.05
N ARG A 54 1.61 -6.47 -6.51
CA ARG A 54 0.26 -5.90 -6.47
C ARG A 54 -0.12 -5.71 -7.95
N PRO A 55 -1.05 -6.53 -8.50
CA PRO A 55 -1.56 -6.22 -9.82
C PRO A 55 -2.15 -4.82 -9.70
N ALA A 56 -1.74 -3.92 -10.59
CA ALA A 56 -2.39 -2.63 -10.72
C ALA A 56 -3.89 -2.95 -10.79
N ALA A 57 -4.61 -2.60 -9.72
CA ALA A 57 -6.05 -2.77 -9.69
C ALA A 57 -6.54 -2.16 -10.99
N THR A 58 -7.19 -2.97 -11.83
CA THR A 58 -7.70 -2.66 -13.15
C THR A 58 -7.97 -1.17 -13.25
N ALA A 59 -6.98 -0.44 -13.76
CA ALA A 59 -7.14 0.96 -14.02
C ALA A 59 -8.09 0.98 -15.20
N THR A 60 -9.37 1.24 -14.93
CA THR A 60 -10.25 1.82 -15.94
C THR A 60 -9.40 2.86 -16.67
N PRO A 61 -9.22 2.78 -18.00
CA PRO A 61 -8.41 3.76 -18.69
C PRO A 61 -8.97 5.12 -18.28
N ALA A 62 -8.15 5.90 -17.57
CA ALA A 62 -8.56 7.22 -17.13
C ALA A 62 -9.02 7.93 -18.39
N ALA A 63 -10.29 8.36 -18.43
CA ALA A 63 -10.76 9.17 -19.52
C ALA A 63 -9.76 10.32 -19.65
N GLY A 64 -9.07 10.38 -20.79
CA GLY A 64 -7.96 11.29 -20.97
C GLY A 64 -8.41 12.70 -20.62
N ILE A 65 -7.56 13.44 -19.89
CA ILE A 65 -7.83 14.84 -19.56
C ILE A 65 -8.11 15.59 -20.87
N ASP A 66 -9.29 16.17 -20.98
CA ASP A 66 -9.63 17.07 -22.08
C ASP A 66 -8.94 18.42 -21.85
N TRP A 67 -7.80 18.59 -22.53
CA TRP A 67 -6.94 19.76 -22.40
C TRP A 67 -7.55 21.03 -23.03
N ASP A 68 -8.41 20.88 -24.03
CA ASP A 68 -9.08 22.01 -24.66
C ASP A 68 -10.20 22.54 -23.75
N ALA A 69 -10.97 21.63 -23.14
CA ALA A 69 -11.93 21.98 -22.11
C ALA A 69 -11.24 22.60 -20.88
N ALA A 70 -10.08 22.09 -20.47
CA ALA A 70 -9.31 22.66 -19.36
C ALA A 70 -8.83 24.09 -19.64
N ARG A 71 -8.41 24.37 -20.89
CA ARG A 71 -8.02 25.73 -21.30
C ARG A 71 -9.22 26.67 -21.36
N ALA A 72 -10.33 26.24 -21.96
CA ALA A 72 -11.56 27.03 -22.04
C ALA A 72 -12.13 27.35 -20.64
N ALA A 73 -12.10 26.39 -19.72
CA ALA A 73 -12.50 26.60 -18.33
C ALA A 73 -11.59 27.63 -17.62
N ALA A 74 -10.27 27.58 -17.85
CA ALA A 74 -9.35 28.55 -17.28
C ALA A 74 -9.58 29.97 -17.85
N ASP A 75 -9.89 30.09 -19.15
CA ASP A 75 -10.23 31.37 -19.78
C ASP A 75 -11.54 31.95 -19.23
N ALA A 76 -12.53 31.10 -18.92
CA ALA A 76 -13.76 31.51 -18.24
C ALA A 76 -13.47 32.03 -16.81
N VAL A 77 -12.65 31.31 -16.03
CA VAL A 77 -12.20 31.76 -14.70
C VAL A 77 -11.43 33.09 -14.78
N ASN A 78 -10.54 33.26 -15.77
CA ASN A 78 -9.78 34.48 -15.97
C ASN A 78 -10.67 35.69 -16.32
N ARG A 79 -11.84 35.46 -16.92
CA ARG A 79 -12.88 36.48 -17.17
C ARG A 79 -13.81 36.72 -15.97
N GLY A 80 -13.67 35.92 -14.90
CA GLY A 80 -14.55 35.96 -13.72
C GLY A 80 -15.87 35.21 -13.90
N ASP A 81 -16.02 34.45 -14.99
CA ASP A 81 -17.24 33.69 -15.30
C ASP A 81 -17.11 32.25 -14.79
N VAL A 82 -17.38 32.07 -13.50
CA VAL A 82 -17.21 30.78 -12.81
C VAL A 82 -18.32 29.79 -13.20
N ASP A 83 -19.52 30.28 -13.53
CA ASP A 83 -20.64 29.45 -13.95
C ASP A 83 -20.36 28.82 -15.33
N GLU A 84 -19.77 29.59 -16.25
CA GLU A 84 -19.29 29.03 -17.52
C GLU A 84 -18.17 28.02 -17.33
N ALA A 85 -17.22 28.29 -16.43
CA ALA A 85 -16.14 27.37 -16.12
C ALA A 85 -16.66 26.03 -15.57
N ASP A 86 -17.63 26.06 -14.65
CA ASP A 86 -18.24 24.84 -14.10
C ASP A 86 -18.98 24.06 -15.19
N ARG A 87 -19.78 24.73 -16.05
CA ARG A 87 -20.46 24.07 -17.17
C ARG A 87 -19.49 23.34 -18.11
N ILE A 88 -18.38 23.97 -18.47
CA ILE A 88 -17.35 23.37 -19.34
C ILE A 88 -16.74 22.14 -18.68
N VAL A 89 -16.39 22.24 -17.40
CA VAL A 89 -15.80 21.14 -16.63
C VAL A 89 -16.75 19.96 -16.47
N GLN A 90 -18.02 20.21 -16.14
CA GLN A 90 -19.01 19.15 -15.93
C GLN A 90 -19.40 18.41 -17.22
N ALA A 91 -19.15 19.02 -18.39
CA ALA A 91 -19.40 18.41 -19.68
C ALA A 91 -18.33 17.38 -20.09
N THR A 92 -17.19 17.29 -19.37
CA THR A 92 -16.11 16.37 -19.73
C THR A 92 -16.31 14.97 -19.15
N ALA A 93 -15.59 14.00 -19.72
CA ALA A 93 -15.58 12.62 -19.23
C ALA A 93 -14.89 12.47 -17.85
N ASP A 94 -14.05 13.43 -17.46
CA ASP A 94 -13.45 13.53 -16.12
C ASP A 94 -13.48 14.97 -15.62
N PRO A 95 -14.60 15.43 -15.03
CA PRO A 95 -14.74 16.80 -14.53
C PRO A 95 -13.67 17.15 -13.49
N ARG A 96 -13.29 16.21 -12.62
CA ARG A 96 -12.28 16.45 -11.59
C ARG A 96 -10.89 16.62 -12.20
N GLY A 97 -10.53 15.75 -13.14
CA GLY A 97 -9.28 15.85 -13.89
C GLY A 97 -9.19 17.14 -14.71
N THR A 98 -10.26 17.50 -15.42
CA THR A 98 -10.34 18.75 -16.21
C THR A 98 -10.23 19.99 -15.32
N ALA A 99 -10.95 20.05 -14.19
CA ALA A 99 -10.83 21.17 -13.25
C ALA A 99 -9.40 21.32 -12.70
N PHE A 100 -8.77 20.19 -12.35
CA PHE A 100 -7.39 20.20 -11.86
C PHE A 100 -6.40 20.67 -12.93
N ALA A 101 -6.60 20.22 -14.18
CA ALA A 101 -5.77 20.64 -15.31
C ALA A 101 -5.92 22.14 -15.64
N ALA A 102 -7.12 22.71 -15.47
CA ALA A 102 -7.39 24.13 -15.72
C ALA A 102 -6.52 25.07 -14.85
N PHE A 103 -6.18 24.69 -13.61
CA PHE A 103 -5.28 25.47 -12.75
C PHE A 103 -3.92 25.79 -13.38
N ARG A 104 -3.48 25.00 -14.37
CA ARG A 104 -2.24 25.26 -15.09
C ARG A 104 -2.28 26.54 -15.95
N PHE A 105 -3.47 27.00 -16.32
CA PHE A 105 -3.66 28.12 -17.25
C PHE A 105 -4.33 29.35 -16.60
N VAL A 106 -4.85 29.21 -15.38
CA VAL A 106 -5.40 30.34 -14.62
C VAL A 106 -4.29 31.36 -14.32
N GLY A 107 -4.55 32.63 -14.61
CA GLY A 107 -3.61 33.73 -14.40
C GLY A 107 -2.43 33.80 -15.38
N VAL A 108 -2.34 32.89 -16.36
CA VAL A 108 -1.37 32.98 -17.45
C VAL A 108 -1.94 33.94 -18.49
N LYS A 109 -1.32 35.12 -18.61
CA LYS A 109 -1.62 36.14 -19.64
C LYS A 109 -0.44 36.28 -20.58
#